data_AF-A0A9X1ITV4-F1
#
_entry.id   AF-A0A9X1ITV4-F1
#
_cell.length_a   1.000
_cell.length_b   1.000
_cell.length_c   1.000
_cell.angle_alpha   90.00
_cell.angle_beta   90.00
_cell.angle_gamma   90.00
#
_symmetry.space_group_name_H-M   'P 1'
#
loop_
_entity.id
_entity.type
_entity.pdbx_description
1 polymer ?
#
loop_
_entity_poly.entity_id
_entity_poly.type
_entity_poly.pdbx_seq_one_letter_code
_entity_poly.pdbx_strand_id
1 'polypeptide(L)'
;MSYLGKYLKMPPTIEKLHKLEKGIEKEGYSLSELSLYLEFDFSPYENTPYDVITFASTGVNGIHFGLLTDFGTVSDLENAFVVCISPMDFDSHIKIVARNIREFLNLVCTMKDALTISNFNILEEEGQYIRLLKELKQVEPEDEEFEEKANYVVEKIIATFDSERIEDVYHYVERKVRTEREQQTILPTLDGLGIIPVESVTSNHILYKLEKDMKINLEKVKSFFNSATTESKLAFIRDAQFTYLISDEIELKELVINEMMKLGLQDEVDRLYVF
;
A
#
# COMPACT_ATOMS: atom_id res chain seq x y z
N MET A 1 4.39 -3.58 -21.58
CA MET A 1 4.41 -4.65 -20.56
C MET A 1 3.13 -4.60 -19.74
N SER A 2 2.82 -5.65 -18.98
CA SER A 2 1.68 -5.64 -18.04
C SER A 2 2.05 -4.86 -16.78
N TYR A 3 1.18 -3.99 -16.26
CA TYR A 3 1.41 -3.27 -14.99
C TYR A 3 1.61 -4.21 -13.79
N LEU A 4 1.12 -5.45 -13.91
CA LEU A 4 1.29 -6.53 -12.96
C LEU A 4 2.68 -7.19 -12.99
N GLY A 5 3.57 -6.79 -13.90
CA GLY A 5 4.90 -7.41 -14.02
C GLY A 5 4.84 -8.92 -14.28
N LYS A 6 5.58 -9.70 -13.48
CA LYS A 6 5.59 -11.18 -13.50
C LYS A 6 4.25 -11.83 -13.15
N TYR A 7 3.34 -11.09 -12.51
CA TYR A 7 2.04 -11.64 -12.11
C TYR A 7 1.11 -11.65 -13.32
N LEU A 8 0.58 -12.82 -13.65
CA LEU A 8 -0.26 -12.99 -14.85
C LEU A 8 -1.65 -12.38 -14.70
N LYS A 9 -2.14 -12.23 -13.47
CA LYS A 9 -3.49 -11.74 -13.17
C LYS A 9 -3.57 -11.16 -11.77
N MET A 10 -4.58 -10.33 -11.56
CA MET A 10 -4.98 -9.85 -10.24
C MET A 10 -5.45 -11.01 -9.34
N PRO A 11 -5.43 -10.84 -8.01
CA PRO A 11 -5.98 -11.81 -7.08
C PRO A 11 -7.44 -12.17 -7.43
N PRO A 12 -7.84 -13.46 -7.41
CA PRO A 12 -9.23 -13.89 -7.58
C PRO A 12 -10.25 -13.12 -6.74
N THR A 13 -9.89 -12.66 -5.55
CA THR A 13 -10.71 -11.83 -4.67
C THR A 13 -11.02 -10.48 -5.33
N ILE A 14 -10.05 -9.83 -5.98
CA ILE A 14 -10.25 -8.58 -6.71
C ILE A 14 -11.10 -8.82 -7.97
N GLU A 15 -10.86 -9.90 -8.71
CA GLU A 15 -11.70 -10.26 -9.86
C GLU A 15 -13.16 -10.52 -9.43
N LYS A 16 -13.36 -11.17 -8.28
CA LYS A 16 -14.68 -11.42 -7.71
C LYS A 16 -15.33 -10.11 -7.24
N LEU A 17 -14.56 -9.17 -6.70
CA LEU A 17 -15.05 -7.87 -6.25
C LEU A 17 -15.49 -7.02 -7.44
N HIS A 18 -14.75 -7.07 -8.55
CA HIS A 18 -15.14 -6.44 -9.79
C HIS A 18 -16.42 -7.05 -10.40
N LYS A 19 -16.62 -8.37 -10.25
CA LYS A 19 -17.89 -9.01 -10.63
C LYS A 19 -19.04 -8.60 -9.71
N LEU A 20 -18.77 -8.40 -8.43
CA LEU A 20 -19.76 -7.91 -7.47
C LEU A 20 -20.19 -6.50 -7.85
N GLU A 21 -19.25 -5.60 -8.14
CA GLU A 21 -19.52 -4.22 -8.59
C GLU A 21 -20.50 -4.20 -9.76
N LYS A 22 -20.16 -4.94 -10.84
CA LYS A 22 -21.04 -5.10 -12.02
C LYS A 22 -22.42 -5.70 -11.71
N GLY A 23 -22.55 -6.42 -10.60
CA GLY A 23 -23.80 -6.98 -10.12
C GLY A 23 -24.66 -5.92 -9.45
N ILE A 24 -24.08 -5.19 -8.48
CA ILE A 24 -24.79 -4.18 -7.69
C ILE A 24 -25.08 -2.89 -8.49
N GLU A 25 -24.27 -2.57 -9.50
CA GLU A 25 -24.54 -1.47 -10.45
C GLU A 25 -25.90 -1.63 -11.14
N LYS A 26 -26.30 -2.87 -11.45
CA LYS A 26 -27.62 -3.16 -12.06
C LYS A 26 -28.77 -2.97 -11.08
N GLU A 27 -28.48 -2.98 -9.79
CA GLU A 27 -29.41 -2.74 -8.70
C GLU A 27 -29.45 -1.25 -8.31
N GLY A 28 -28.60 -0.40 -8.91
CA GLY A 28 -28.51 1.03 -8.63
C GLY A 28 -27.54 1.42 -7.52
N TYR A 29 -26.63 0.53 -7.13
CA TYR A 29 -25.60 0.75 -6.11
C TYR A 29 -24.20 0.61 -6.69
N SER A 30 -23.17 1.11 -6.00
CA SER A 30 -21.77 0.98 -6.41
C SER A 30 -20.85 0.89 -5.19
N LEU A 31 -19.67 0.29 -5.36
CA LEU A 31 -18.57 0.38 -4.39
C LEU A 31 -18.15 1.82 -4.10
N SER A 32 -18.48 2.79 -4.96
CA SER A 32 -18.27 4.22 -4.71
C SER A 32 -19.02 4.72 -3.47
N GLU A 33 -20.11 4.06 -3.07
CA GLU A 33 -20.84 4.37 -1.82
C GLU A 33 -19.98 4.08 -0.57
N LEU A 34 -18.86 3.35 -0.73
CA LEU A 34 -17.85 3.12 0.30
C LEU A 34 -16.52 3.81 -0.05
N SER A 35 -16.55 4.83 -0.91
CA SER A 35 -15.36 5.48 -1.49
C SER A 35 -14.33 4.48 -2.01
N LEU A 36 -14.75 3.38 -2.64
CA LEU A 36 -13.85 2.35 -3.15
C LEU A 36 -14.01 2.22 -4.66
N TYR A 37 -13.04 2.70 -5.41
CA TYR A 37 -13.02 2.64 -6.87
C TYR A 37 -11.97 1.62 -7.31
N LEU A 38 -12.39 0.54 -7.99
CA LEU A 38 -11.44 -0.45 -8.49
C LEU A 38 -10.73 0.10 -9.73
N GLU A 39 -9.40 0.18 -9.66
CA GLU A 39 -8.58 0.80 -10.70
C GLU A 39 -7.43 -0.12 -11.09
N PHE A 40 -7.45 -0.58 -12.34
CA PHE A 40 -6.44 -1.49 -12.90
C PHE A 40 -5.41 -0.77 -13.77
N ASP A 41 -5.74 0.42 -14.27
CA ASP A 41 -4.87 1.28 -15.09
C ASP A 41 -4.60 2.63 -14.38
N PHE A 42 -4.38 2.58 -13.06
CA PHE A 42 -4.05 3.77 -12.28
C PHE A 42 -2.63 4.23 -12.58
N SER A 43 -2.46 5.53 -12.82
CA SER A 43 -1.13 6.15 -12.82
C SER A 43 -0.82 6.57 -11.38
N PRO A 44 -0.01 5.80 -10.63
CA PRO A 44 0.30 6.14 -9.24
C PRO A 44 0.96 7.50 -9.12
N TYR A 45 1.01 8.05 -7.90
CA TYR A 45 1.88 9.19 -7.62
C TYR A 45 3.33 8.71 -7.47
N GLU A 46 4.31 9.58 -7.68
CA GLU A 46 5.74 9.22 -7.64
C GLU A 46 6.18 8.61 -6.29
N ASN A 47 5.49 8.94 -5.21
CA ASN A 47 5.71 8.40 -3.87
C ASN A 47 5.03 7.05 -3.61
N THR A 48 4.38 6.45 -4.60
CA THR A 48 3.82 5.10 -4.51
C THR A 48 4.95 4.09 -4.64
N PRO A 49 5.23 3.24 -3.62
CA PRO A 49 6.38 2.34 -3.65
C PRO A 49 6.46 1.51 -4.93
N TYR A 50 7.63 1.42 -5.54
CA TYR A 50 7.78 0.75 -6.85
C TYR A 50 7.39 -0.72 -6.82
N ASP A 51 7.41 -1.36 -5.66
CA ASP A 51 7.02 -2.74 -5.47
C ASP A 51 5.59 -2.92 -4.93
N VAL A 52 4.75 -1.90 -5.09
CA VAL A 52 3.31 -1.96 -4.83
C VAL A 52 2.54 -2.02 -6.15
N ILE A 53 1.63 -2.99 -6.27
CA ILE A 53 0.68 -3.09 -7.38
C ILE A 53 -0.66 -2.50 -6.92
N THR A 54 -1.04 -1.36 -7.46
CA THR A 54 -2.29 -0.69 -7.12
C THR A 54 -3.51 -1.46 -7.65
N PHE A 55 -4.63 -1.40 -6.91
CA PHE A 55 -5.87 -2.04 -7.33
C PHE A 55 -7.14 -1.22 -7.05
N ALA A 56 -7.05 -0.20 -6.19
CA ALA A 56 -8.19 0.66 -5.89
C ALA A 56 -7.76 2.07 -5.48
N SER A 57 -8.62 3.05 -5.70
CA SER A 57 -8.49 4.41 -5.19
C SER A 57 -9.70 4.80 -4.34
N THR A 58 -9.60 5.94 -3.66
CA THR A 58 -10.74 6.55 -2.97
C THR A 58 -11.46 7.62 -3.81
N GLY A 59 -10.96 7.91 -5.01
CA GLY A 59 -11.43 9.01 -5.86
C GLY A 59 -11.08 10.41 -5.35
N VAL A 60 -10.37 10.54 -4.22
CA VAL A 60 -10.05 11.82 -3.58
C VAL A 60 -8.56 11.93 -3.26
N ASN A 61 -7.95 13.09 -3.56
CA ASN A 61 -6.56 13.44 -3.22
C ASN A 61 -5.49 12.43 -3.67
N GLY A 62 -5.80 11.57 -4.63
CA GLY A 62 -4.89 10.53 -5.09
C GLY A 62 -4.68 9.39 -4.09
N ILE A 63 -5.51 9.28 -3.05
CA ILE A 63 -5.39 8.22 -2.05
C ILE A 63 -5.78 6.88 -2.69
N HIS A 64 -4.95 5.87 -2.48
CA HIS A 64 -5.12 4.58 -3.12
C HIS A 64 -4.56 3.41 -2.31
N PHE A 65 -4.90 2.21 -2.76
CA PHE A 65 -4.54 0.95 -2.14
C PHE A 65 -3.80 0.07 -3.13
N GLY A 66 -2.82 -0.67 -2.62
CA GLY A 66 -2.05 -1.61 -3.42
C GLY A 66 -1.55 -2.81 -2.64
N LEU A 67 -1.10 -3.80 -3.39
CA LEU A 67 -0.56 -5.06 -2.91
C LEU A 67 0.96 -4.95 -2.85
N LEU A 68 1.53 -5.10 -1.65
CA LEU A 68 2.98 -5.10 -1.44
C LEU A 68 3.56 -6.40 -1.99
N THR A 69 4.37 -6.29 -3.03
CA THR A 69 4.96 -7.46 -3.72
C THR A 69 6.34 -7.85 -3.19
N ASP A 70 6.91 -7.01 -2.31
CA ASP A 70 8.27 -7.16 -1.78
C ASP A 70 9.28 -7.36 -2.90
N PHE A 71 9.34 -6.39 -3.82
CA PHE A 71 10.15 -6.43 -5.03
C PHE A 71 9.94 -7.71 -5.85
N GLY A 72 8.67 -8.09 -6.03
CA GLY A 72 8.31 -9.29 -6.77
C GLY A 72 8.75 -10.59 -6.10
N THR A 73 8.89 -10.66 -4.78
CA THR A 73 9.18 -11.93 -4.07
C THR A 73 7.93 -12.66 -3.61
N VAL A 74 6.80 -11.96 -3.46
CA VAL A 74 5.51 -12.59 -3.18
C VAL A 74 5.17 -13.60 -4.29
N SER A 75 4.73 -14.79 -3.88
CA SER A 75 4.38 -15.88 -4.81
C SER A 75 2.92 -15.79 -5.27
N ASP A 76 2.04 -15.30 -4.40
CA ASP A 76 0.61 -15.15 -4.65
C ASP A 76 0.12 -13.83 -4.06
N LEU A 77 -0.39 -12.97 -4.95
CA LEU A 77 -0.92 -11.65 -4.59
C LEU A 77 -2.16 -11.73 -3.69
N GLU A 78 -2.85 -12.87 -3.60
CA GLU A 78 -3.90 -13.08 -2.58
C GLU A 78 -3.36 -12.95 -1.15
N ASN A 79 -2.06 -13.18 -0.93
CA ASN A 79 -1.41 -13.15 0.38
C ASN A 79 -0.54 -11.90 0.58
N ALA A 80 -0.50 -10.99 -0.39
CA ALA A 80 0.27 -9.76 -0.28
C ALA A 80 -0.37 -8.81 0.75
N PHE A 81 0.45 -8.17 1.58
CA PHE A 81 -0.03 -7.09 2.43
C PHE A 81 -0.69 -5.99 1.61
N VAL A 82 -1.75 -5.39 2.15
CA VAL A 82 -2.39 -4.22 1.55
C VAL A 82 -1.83 -2.96 2.18
N VAL A 83 -1.36 -2.06 1.33
CA VAL A 83 -0.79 -0.77 1.68
C VAL A 83 -1.80 0.32 1.31
N CYS A 84 -2.03 1.26 2.21
CA CYS A 84 -2.69 2.52 1.95
C CYS A 84 -1.62 3.58 1.66
N ILE A 85 -1.80 4.29 0.54
CA ILE A 85 -0.95 5.39 0.12
C ILE A 85 -1.82 6.64 0.09
N SER A 86 -1.45 7.64 0.87
CA SER A 86 -2.11 8.95 0.97
C SER A 86 -1.10 10.04 0.59
N PRO A 87 -0.97 10.40 -0.70
CA PRO A 87 0.14 11.20 -1.18
C PRO A 87 0.28 12.59 -0.52
N MET A 88 -0.83 13.11 0.00
CA MET A 88 -0.89 14.44 0.63
C MET A 88 -0.53 14.41 2.13
N ASP A 89 -0.48 13.24 2.77
CA ASP A 89 -0.05 13.08 4.16
C ASP A 89 1.49 13.04 4.23
N PHE A 90 2.14 14.16 3.92
CA PHE A 90 3.59 14.26 3.86
C PHE A 90 4.26 13.64 5.10
N ASP A 91 5.33 12.89 4.88
CA ASP A 91 6.12 12.19 5.91
C ASP A 91 5.38 11.05 6.65
N SER A 92 4.09 10.82 6.39
CA SER A 92 3.29 9.70 6.89
C SER A 92 2.43 9.04 5.80
N HIS A 93 2.78 9.22 4.53
CA HIS A 93 1.92 8.93 3.38
C HIS A 93 1.75 7.44 3.06
N ILE A 94 2.36 6.52 3.81
CA ILE A 94 2.33 5.08 3.55
C ILE A 94 2.03 4.32 4.84
N LYS A 95 1.09 3.37 4.79
CA LYS A 95 0.76 2.48 5.90
C LYS A 95 0.34 1.10 5.41
N ILE A 96 0.81 0.04 6.06
CA ILE A 96 0.22 -1.30 5.87
C ILE A 96 -1.07 -1.38 6.68
N VAL A 97 -2.19 -1.63 6.01
CA VAL A 97 -3.53 -1.62 6.64
C VAL A 97 -4.16 -3.01 6.73
N ALA A 98 -3.69 -3.98 5.95
CA ALA A 98 -4.15 -5.36 6.06
C ALA A 98 -3.10 -6.37 5.62
N ARG A 99 -3.24 -7.62 6.06
CA ARG A 99 -2.33 -8.73 5.71
C ARG A 99 -2.59 -9.32 4.33
N ASN A 100 -3.79 -9.10 3.80
CA ASN A 100 -4.22 -9.57 2.50
C ASN A 100 -5.49 -8.86 2.05
N ILE A 101 -5.87 -9.05 0.79
CA ILE A 101 -7.06 -8.45 0.18
C ILE A 101 -8.37 -8.84 0.89
N ARG A 102 -8.48 -10.05 1.46
CA ARG A 102 -9.69 -10.47 2.19
C ARG A 102 -9.85 -9.71 3.49
N GLU A 103 -8.76 -9.57 4.23
CA GLU A 103 -8.78 -8.80 5.48
C GLU A 103 -8.90 -7.30 5.23
N PHE A 104 -8.45 -6.81 4.07
CA PHE A 104 -8.80 -5.46 3.62
C PHE A 104 -10.30 -5.28 3.42
N LEU A 105 -11.01 -6.26 2.83
CA LEU A 105 -12.47 -6.21 2.73
C LEU A 105 -13.17 -6.22 4.10
N ASN A 106 -12.64 -6.98 5.06
CA ASN A 106 -13.11 -6.91 6.45
C ASN A 106 -12.99 -5.49 7.01
N LEU A 107 -11.87 -4.82 6.72
CA LEU A 107 -11.64 -3.44 7.13
C LEU A 107 -12.58 -2.46 6.44
N VAL A 108 -12.79 -2.57 5.13
CA VAL A 108 -13.78 -1.75 4.38
C VAL A 108 -15.18 -1.95 4.96
N CYS A 109 -15.61 -3.20 5.23
CA CYS A 109 -16.90 -3.48 5.85
C CYS A 109 -17.04 -2.94 7.28
N THR A 110 -15.92 -2.82 8.00
CA THR A 110 -15.89 -2.29 9.38
C THR A 110 -15.99 -0.77 9.39
N MET A 111 -15.19 -0.13 8.53
CA MET A 111 -15.12 1.33 8.44
C MET A 111 -16.27 1.94 7.64
N LYS A 112 -16.92 1.15 6.78
CA LYS A 112 -17.97 1.55 5.83
C LYS A 112 -17.55 2.66 4.85
N ASP A 113 -16.27 2.97 4.80
CA ASP A 113 -15.70 3.98 3.93
C ASP A 113 -14.20 3.71 3.81
N ALA A 114 -13.75 3.47 2.58
CA ALA A 114 -12.34 3.23 2.30
C ALA A 114 -11.52 4.52 2.42
N LEU A 115 -12.10 5.71 2.20
CA LEU A 115 -11.41 6.98 2.44
C LEU A 115 -11.01 7.09 3.92
N THR A 116 -11.91 6.74 4.83
CA THR A 116 -11.63 6.77 6.27
C THR A 116 -10.45 5.89 6.70
N ILE A 117 -10.14 4.81 5.98
CA ILE A 117 -8.96 3.96 6.26
C ILE A 117 -7.66 4.76 6.10
N SER A 118 -7.62 5.78 5.24
CA SER A 118 -6.41 6.59 5.03
C SER A 118 -6.01 7.38 6.28
N ASN A 119 -6.93 7.64 7.21
CA ASN A 119 -6.58 8.29 8.48
C ASN A 119 -5.53 7.50 9.27
N PHE A 120 -5.44 6.17 9.09
CA PHE A 120 -4.50 5.32 9.81
C PHE A 120 -3.03 5.64 9.54
N ASN A 121 -2.77 6.38 8.46
CA ASN A 121 -1.47 6.93 8.15
C ASN A 121 -0.99 7.92 9.23
N ILE A 122 -1.89 8.71 9.81
CA ILE A 122 -1.58 9.76 10.79
C ILE A 122 -2.04 9.43 12.21
N LEU A 123 -2.81 8.36 12.41
CA LEU A 123 -3.17 7.87 13.74
C LEU A 123 -2.08 6.95 14.30
N GLU A 124 -1.75 7.15 15.57
CA GLU A 124 -0.72 6.39 16.28
C GLU A 124 -1.25 5.74 17.57
N GLU A 125 -2.23 6.37 18.22
CA GLU A 125 -2.72 6.00 19.54
C GLU A 125 -4.13 5.40 19.49
N GLU A 126 -4.39 4.41 20.35
CA GLU A 126 -5.68 3.73 20.48
C GLU A 126 -6.85 4.70 20.68
N GLY A 127 -6.66 5.76 21.48
CA GLY A 127 -7.67 6.77 21.73
C GLY A 127 -8.12 7.52 20.47
N GLN A 128 -7.24 7.70 19.48
CA GLN A 128 -7.56 8.34 18.21
C GLN A 128 -8.45 7.45 17.35
N TYR A 129 -8.16 6.15 17.28
CA TYR A 129 -9.01 5.16 16.60
C TYR A 129 -10.40 5.07 17.24
N ILE A 130 -10.46 5.01 18.58
CA ILE A 130 -11.74 4.99 19.31
C ILE A 130 -12.56 6.27 19.01
N ARG A 131 -11.90 7.43 18.94
CA ARG A 131 -12.54 8.69 18.61
C ARG A 131 -13.09 8.67 17.19
N LEU A 132 -12.29 8.27 16.20
CA LEU A 132 -12.71 8.14 14.81
C LEU A 132 -13.94 7.23 14.69
N LEU A 133 -13.90 6.03 15.30
CA LEU A 133 -15.03 5.09 15.27
C LEU A 133 -16.30 5.61 15.97
N LYS A 134 -16.16 6.53 16.93
CA LYS A 134 -17.32 7.20 17.57
C LYS A 134 -17.89 8.30 16.68
N GLU A 135 -17.04 9.02 15.95
CA GLU A 135 -17.44 10.05 15.00
C GLU A 135 -18.20 9.40 13.82
N LEU A 136 -17.70 8.29 13.26
CA LEU A 136 -18.37 7.55 12.18
C LEU A 136 -19.74 6.96 12.56
N LYS A 137 -19.99 6.72 13.86
CA LYS A 137 -21.30 6.21 14.34
C LYS A 137 -22.34 7.30 14.47
N GLN A 138 -21.94 8.57 14.46
CA GLN A 138 -22.85 9.69 14.53
C GLN A 138 -23.34 9.99 13.11
N VAL A 139 -24.43 9.34 12.72
CA VAL A 139 -25.11 9.62 11.46
C VAL A 139 -25.97 10.86 11.66
N GLU A 140 -25.68 11.92 10.92
CA GLU A 140 -26.58 13.08 10.88
C GLU A 140 -27.83 12.71 10.06
N PRO A 141 -29.02 13.26 10.38
CA PRO A 141 -30.26 12.94 9.65
C PRO A 141 -30.18 13.19 8.14
N GLU A 142 -29.31 14.10 7.71
CA GLU A 142 -29.08 14.43 6.30
C GLU A 142 -28.30 13.34 5.55
N ASP A 143 -27.65 12.42 6.27
CA ASP A 143 -26.83 11.33 5.72
C ASP A 143 -27.53 9.96 5.72
N GLU A 144 -28.80 9.87 6.16
CA GLU A 144 -29.51 8.59 6.30
C GLU A 144 -29.57 7.79 4.98
N GLU A 145 -29.84 8.46 3.84
CA GLU A 145 -29.88 7.78 2.53
C GLU A 145 -28.50 7.24 2.12
N PHE A 146 -27.43 7.99 2.41
CA PHE A 146 -26.06 7.57 2.12
C PHE A 146 -25.67 6.37 3.00
N GLU A 147 -26.00 6.42 4.29
CA GLU A 147 -25.78 5.34 5.23
C GLU A 147 -26.54 4.06 4.83
N GLU A 148 -27.79 4.16 4.35
CA GLU A 148 -28.55 3.01 3.84
C GLU A 148 -27.87 2.37 2.61
N LYS A 149 -27.38 3.18 1.67
CA LYS A 149 -26.64 2.70 0.48
C LYS A 149 -25.33 2.03 0.87
N ALA A 150 -24.54 2.66 1.73
CA ALA A 150 -23.29 2.10 2.25
C ALA A 150 -23.55 0.75 2.95
N ASN A 151 -24.57 0.67 3.82
CA ASN A 151 -24.95 -0.58 4.49
C ASN A 151 -25.33 -1.68 3.50
N TYR A 152 -26.09 -1.37 2.45
CA TYR A 152 -26.44 -2.33 1.41
C TYR A 152 -25.20 -2.92 0.73
N VAL A 153 -24.26 -2.06 0.33
CA VAL A 153 -23.02 -2.49 -0.33
C VAL A 153 -22.16 -3.34 0.62
N VAL A 154 -22.08 -2.96 1.90
CA VAL A 154 -21.37 -3.74 2.93
C VAL A 154 -21.98 -5.13 3.08
N GLU A 155 -23.31 -5.25 3.15
CA GLU A 155 -23.99 -6.55 3.23
C GLU A 155 -23.71 -7.43 2.01
N LYS A 156 -23.65 -6.84 0.81
CA LYS A 156 -23.30 -7.55 -0.43
C LYS A 156 -21.87 -8.05 -0.41
N ILE A 157 -20.92 -7.27 0.11
CA ILE A 157 -19.52 -7.70 0.29
C ILE A 157 -19.46 -8.84 1.31
N ILE A 158 -20.08 -8.70 2.48
CA ILE A 158 -20.12 -9.74 3.52
C ILE A 158 -20.66 -11.05 2.96
N ALA A 159 -21.82 -11.02 2.30
CA ALA A 159 -22.43 -12.21 1.73
C ALA A 159 -21.59 -12.86 0.61
N THR A 160 -20.83 -12.06 -0.14
CA THR A 160 -20.03 -12.54 -1.27
C THR A 160 -18.70 -13.13 -0.81
N PHE A 161 -18.07 -12.54 0.20
CA PHE A 161 -16.70 -12.85 0.61
C PHE A 161 -16.58 -13.61 1.92
N ASP A 162 -17.69 -13.77 2.64
CA ASP A 162 -17.71 -14.25 4.02
C ASP A 162 -16.84 -13.33 4.91
N SER A 163 -17.00 -12.02 4.70
CA SER A 163 -16.23 -10.99 5.41
C SER A 163 -16.77 -10.77 6.80
N GLU A 164 -15.87 -10.49 7.73
CA GLU A 164 -16.18 -10.25 9.15
C GLU A 164 -15.86 -8.81 9.52
N ARG A 165 -16.59 -8.25 10.48
CA ARG A 165 -16.26 -6.94 11.06
C ARG A 165 -15.12 -7.11 12.07
N ILE A 166 -14.18 -6.18 12.05
CA ILE A 166 -13.07 -6.11 12.99
C ILE A 166 -13.58 -5.42 14.27
N GLU A 167 -13.55 -6.12 15.40
CA GLU A 167 -14.01 -5.58 16.68
C GLU A 167 -13.11 -4.45 17.20
N ASP A 168 -11.79 -4.64 17.10
CA ASP A 168 -10.77 -3.70 17.53
C ASP A 168 -9.83 -3.36 16.38
N VAL A 169 -10.14 -2.25 15.70
CA VAL A 169 -9.40 -1.77 14.53
C VAL A 169 -7.96 -1.37 14.90
N TYR A 170 -7.78 -0.73 16.06
CA TYR A 170 -6.44 -0.33 16.52
C TYR A 170 -5.57 -1.57 16.75
N HIS A 171 -6.06 -2.54 17.53
CA HIS A 171 -5.31 -3.76 17.78
C HIS A 171 -5.05 -4.54 16.48
N TYR A 172 -6.01 -4.59 15.56
CA TYR A 172 -5.80 -5.22 14.26
C TYR A 172 -4.66 -4.55 13.46
N VAL A 173 -4.74 -3.24 13.19
CA VAL A 173 -3.76 -2.54 12.35
C VAL A 173 -2.41 -2.35 13.06
N GLU A 174 -2.42 -1.73 14.25
CA GLU A 174 -1.19 -1.29 14.92
C GLU A 174 -0.48 -2.39 15.71
N ARG A 175 -1.17 -3.49 16.03
CA ARG A 175 -0.56 -4.63 16.73
C ARG A 175 -0.43 -5.82 15.81
N LYS A 176 -1.54 -6.39 15.33
CA LYS A 176 -1.51 -7.66 14.61
C LYS A 176 -0.82 -7.56 13.25
N VAL A 177 -1.30 -6.68 12.37
CA VAL A 177 -0.75 -6.49 11.00
C VAL A 177 0.71 -6.06 11.09
N ARG A 178 1.00 -5.03 11.90
CA ARG A 178 2.35 -4.51 12.10
C ARG A 178 3.33 -5.56 12.65
N THR A 179 2.96 -6.30 13.69
CA THR A 179 3.84 -7.33 14.27
C THR A 179 4.14 -8.43 13.25
N GLU A 180 3.13 -8.85 12.48
CA GLU A 180 3.34 -9.87 11.44
C GLU A 180 4.28 -9.39 10.35
N ARG A 181 4.20 -8.10 9.98
CA ARG A 181 5.17 -7.53 9.05
C ARG A 181 6.57 -7.45 9.65
N GLU A 182 6.70 -6.95 10.88
CA GLU A 182 7.99 -6.84 11.59
C GLU A 182 8.69 -8.20 11.75
N GLN A 183 7.93 -9.30 11.84
CA GLN A 183 8.49 -10.66 11.88
C GLN A 183 9.06 -11.14 10.54
N GLN A 184 8.63 -10.54 9.42
CA GLN A 184 9.10 -10.89 8.07
C GLN A 184 10.28 -10.04 7.62
N THR A 185 10.46 -8.86 8.21
CA THR A 185 11.48 -7.89 7.80
C THR A 185 12.79 -8.07 8.55
N ILE A 186 13.90 -7.83 7.86
CA ILE A 186 15.26 -7.86 8.42
C ILE A 186 15.90 -6.47 8.46
N LEU A 187 15.40 -5.54 7.65
CA LEU A 187 15.82 -4.14 7.64
C LEU A 187 14.61 -3.22 7.71
N PRO A 188 14.61 -2.20 8.61
CA PRO A 188 13.60 -1.16 8.59
C PRO A 188 13.83 -0.21 7.41
N THR A 189 12.76 0.43 6.96
CA THR A 189 12.74 1.52 5.96
C THR A 189 11.90 2.67 6.51
N LEU A 190 12.10 3.87 5.98
CA LEU A 190 11.45 5.11 6.42
C LEU A 190 9.93 5.09 6.21
N ASP A 191 9.46 4.41 5.16
CA ASP A 191 8.03 4.20 4.86
C ASP A 191 7.35 3.17 5.78
N GLY A 192 8.09 2.56 6.71
CA GLY A 192 7.59 1.55 7.64
C GLY A 192 7.29 0.19 7.01
N LEU A 193 7.54 0.00 5.71
CA LEU A 193 7.26 -1.26 5.02
C LEU A 193 8.34 -2.33 5.28
N GLY A 194 9.61 -1.93 5.45
CA GLY A 194 10.77 -2.80 5.72
C GLY A 194 11.13 -3.77 4.58
N ILE A 195 12.35 -4.31 4.61
CA ILE A 195 12.85 -5.26 3.61
C ILE A 195 12.86 -6.68 4.17
N ILE A 196 12.31 -7.63 3.42
CA ILE A 196 12.34 -9.06 3.74
C ILE A 196 13.65 -9.70 3.24
N PRO A 197 14.09 -10.84 3.78
CA PRO A 197 15.31 -11.50 3.30
C PRO A 197 15.11 -12.04 1.87
N VAL A 198 16.00 -11.66 0.96
CA VAL A 198 16.05 -12.17 -0.42
C VAL A 198 17.16 -13.20 -0.58
N GLU A 199 18.29 -12.95 0.08
CA GLU A 199 19.45 -13.82 0.15
C GLU A 199 19.62 -14.39 1.58
N SER A 200 20.78 -15.03 1.85
CA SER A 200 21.04 -15.62 3.17
C SER A 200 21.02 -14.57 4.29
N VAL A 201 20.24 -14.84 5.34
CA VAL A 201 20.03 -14.03 6.57
C VAL A 201 21.30 -13.80 7.40
N THR A 202 22.46 -14.33 6.98
CA THR A 202 23.74 -14.24 7.73
C THR A 202 24.65 -13.09 7.28
N SER A 203 24.19 -12.29 6.31
CA SER A 203 24.95 -11.16 5.78
C SER A 203 24.98 -9.97 6.74
N ASN A 204 26.10 -9.24 6.75
CA ASN A 204 26.18 -7.98 7.50
C ASN A 204 25.55 -6.85 6.66
N HIS A 205 24.32 -6.49 6.99
CA HIS A 205 23.58 -5.46 6.29
C HIS A 205 23.96 -4.06 6.78
N ILE A 206 24.17 -3.14 5.83
CA ILE A 206 24.48 -1.73 6.10
C ILE A 206 23.34 -0.87 5.57
N LEU A 207 22.78 -0.03 6.43
CA LEU A 207 21.79 0.97 6.03
C LEU A 207 22.50 2.26 5.61
N TYR A 208 22.12 2.79 4.45
CA TYR A 208 22.51 4.12 4.03
C TYR A 208 21.46 5.10 4.55
N LYS A 209 21.84 5.94 5.50
CA LYS A 209 20.91 6.89 6.11
C LYS A 209 20.56 8.00 5.11
N LEU A 210 19.29 8.09 4.77
CA LEU A 210 18.71 9.16 3.96
C LEU A 210 17.82 10.04 4.82
N GLU A 211 17.77 11.32 4.47
CA GLU A 211 16.93 12.32 5.10
C GLU A 211 16.28 13.15 3.98
N LYS A 212 15.12 13.74 4.25
CA LYS A 212 14.47 14.66 3.32
C LYS A 212 15.39 15.83 2.98
N ASP A 213 15.35 16.30 1.74
CA ASP A 213 16.18 17.39 1.22
C ASP A 213 17.70 17.16 1.33
N MET A 214 18.14 15.92 1.57
CA MET A 214 19.55 15.56 1.65
C MET A 214 20.24 15.78 0.30
N LYS A 215 21.34 16.53 0.31
CA LYS A 215 22.22 16.61 -0.86
C LYS A 215 22.95 15.29 -1.07
N ILE A 216 22.61 14.61 -2.16
CA ILE A 216 23.17 13.31 -2.50
C ILE A 216 24.59 13.46 -3.06
N ASN A 217 25.49 12.60 -2.58
CA ASN A 217 26.81 12.43 -3.17
C ASN A 217 26.79 11.13 -4.00
N LEU A 218 26.71 11.26 -5.32
CA LEU A 218 26.58 10.13 -6.23
C LEU A 218 27.74 9.15 -6.15
N GLU A 219 28.97 9.61 -5.89
CA GLU A 219 30.13 8.72 -5.75
C GLU A 219 30.02 7.86 -4.47
N LYS A 220 29.47 8.41 -3.39
CA LYS A 220 29.17 7.62 -2.18
C LYS A 220 28.05 6.61 -2.43
N VAL A 221 27.00 6.98 -3.15
CA VAL A 221 25.90 6.07 -3.49
C VAL A 221 26.40 4.94 -4.39
N LYS A 222 27.20 5.24 -5.42
CA LYS A 222 27.84 4.22 -6.26
C LYS A 222 28.71 3.27 -5.45
N SER A 223 29.56 3.81 -4.55
CA SER A 223 30.40 3.00 -3.66
C SER A 223 29.57 2.09 -2.76
N PHE A 224 28.46 2.62 -2.23
CA PHE A 224 27.49 1.84 -1.46
C PHE A 224 26.88 0.72 -2.30
N PHE A 225 26.31 1.00 -3.48
CA PHE A 225 25.74 -0.04 -4.35
C PHE A 225 26.76 -1.10 -4.80
N ASN A 226 28.03 -0.74 -4.97
CA ASN A 226 29.07 -1.71 -5.32
C ASN A 226 29.44 -2.67 -4.18
N SER A 227 29.15 -2.32 -2.92
CA SER A 227 29.58 -3.10 -1.75
C SER A 227 28.43 -3.63 -0.88
N ALA A 228 27.24 -3.06 -1.01
CA ALA A 228 26.06 -3.39 -0.22
C ALA A 228 25.44 -4.73 -0.62
N THR A 229 24.80 -5.38 0.35
CA THR A 229 23.91 -6.53 0.13
C THR A 229 22.69 -6.13 -0.72
N THR A 230 22.04 -7.11 -1.35
CA THR A 230 20.79 -6.87 -2.08
C THR A 230 19.76 -6.16 -1.20
N GLU A 231 19.55 -6.62 0.03
CA GLU A 231 18.56 -6.04 0.94
C GLU A 231 18.91 -4.60 1.35
N SER A 232 20.19 -4.29 1.56
CA SER A 232 20.67 -2.94 1.80
C SER A 232 20.36 -1.99 0.62
N LYS A 233 20.46 -2.48 -0.62
CA LYS A 233 20.13 -1.69 -1.82
C LYS A 233 18.63 -1.47 -1.92
N LEU A 234 17.82 -2.49 -1.67
CA LEU A 234 16.36 -2.37 -1.67
C LEU A 234 15.88 -1.36 -0.61
N ALA A 235 16.49 -1.38 0.58
CA ALA A 235 16.21 -0.40 1.63
C ALA A 235 16.54 1.03 1.17
N PHE A 236 17.71 1.24 0.54
CA PHE A 236 18.06 2.53 -0.05
C PHE A 236 17.03 2.99 -1.09
N ILE A 237 16.59 2.09 -1.99
CA ILE A 237 15.65 2.45 -3.06
C ILE A 237 14.32 2.94 -2.46
N ARG A 238 13.77 2.23 -1.47
CA ARG A 238 12.54 2.65 -0.79
C ARG A 238 12.72 3.97 -0.05
N ASP A 239 13.80 4.10 0.73
CA ASP A 239 14.06 5.32 1.51
C ASP A 239 14.30 6.54 0.61
N ALA A 240 15.00 6.36 -0.51
CA ALA A 240 15.25 7.41 -1.49
C ALA A 240 13.97 7.82 -2.23
N GLN A 241 13.05 6.88 -2.47
CA GLN A 241 11.73 7.17 -3.01
C GLN A 241 10.86 7.92 -2.00
N PHE A 242 10.78 7.42 -0.76
CA PHE A 242 9.98 8.00 0.33
C PHE A 242 10.38 9.46 0.64
N THR A 243 11.68 9.76 0.50
CA THR A 243 12.25 11.09 0.71
C THR A 243 12.21 11.98 -0.53
N TYR A 244 11.60 11.54 -1.63
CA TYR A 244 11.50 12.23 -2.93
C TYR A 244 12.85 12.52 -3.62
N LEU A 245 13.97 12.04 -3.07
CA LEU A 245 15.31 12.30 -3.61
C LEU A 245 15.49 11.73 -5.03
N ILE A 246 14.81 10.63 -5.36
CA ILE A 246 14.79 10.06 -6.71
C ILE A 246 14.08 11.00 -7.70
N SER A 247 13.00 11.65 -7.30
CA SER A 247 12.24 12.57 -8.16
C SER A 247 12.99 13.88 -8.41
N ASP A 248 13.69 14.37 -7.39
CA ASP A 248 14.37 15.67 -7.45
C ASP A 248 15.71 15.64 -8.20
N GLU A 249 16.39 14.48 -8.27
CA GLU A 249 17.74 14.34 -8.79
C GLU A 249 17.82 13.32 -9.94
N ILE A 250 17.79 13.79 -11.20
CA ILE A 250 17.81 12.95 -12.41
C ILE A 250 18.98 11.96 -12.42
N GLU A 251 20.17 12.40 -12.02
CA GLU A 251 21.37 11.56 -11.99
C GLU A 251 21.26 10.42 -10.93
N LEU A 252 20.56 10.67 -9.81
CA LEU A 252 20.25 9.63 -8.83
C LEU A 252 19.21 8.67 -9.38
N LYS A 253 18.15 9.18 -10.05
CA LYS A 253 17.12 8.34 -10.68
C LYS A 253 17.73 7.36 -11.67
N GLU A 254 18.63 7.83 -12.54
CA GLU A 254 19.35 6.96 -13.49
C GLU A 254 20.22 5.93 -12.77
N LEU A 255 20.92 6.32 -11.70
CA LEU A 255 21.73 5.39 -10.91
C LEU A 255 20.88 4.30 -10.25
N VAL A 256 19.73 4.66 -9.68
CA VAL A 256 18.77 3.73 -9.07
C VAL A 256 18.19 2.78 -10.11
N ILE A 257 17.72 3.28 -11.25
CA ILE A 257 17.20 2.45 -12.35
C ILE A 257 18.25 1.43 -12.78
N ASN A 258 19.48 1.87 -13.01
CA ASN A 258 20.57 0.96 -13.41
C ASN A 258 20.85 -0.12 -12.36
N GLU A 259 20.76 0.22 -11.07
CA GLU A 259 20.95 -0.77 -10.00
C GLU A 259 19.77 -1.74 -9.91
N MET A 260 18.53 -1.25 -10.00
CA MET A 260 17.32 -2.09 -10.04
C MET A 260 17.37 -3.10 -11.20
N MET A 261 17.82 -2.67 -12.38
CA MET A 261 18.02 -3.53 -13.54
C MET A 261 19.05 -4.64 -13.26
N LYS A 262 20.15 -4.34 -12.57
CA LYS A 262 21.15 -5.36 -12.17
C LYS A 262 20.60 -6.35 -11.14
N LEU A 263 19.68 -5.90 -10.29
CA LEU A 263 18.96 -6.74 -9.33
C LEU A 263 17.84 -7.58 -9.98
N GLY A 264 17.57 -7.40 -11.28
CA GLY A 264 16.53 -8.12 -12.00
C GLY A 264 15.12 -7.58 -11.77
N LEU A 265 14.98 -6.35 -11.26
CA LEU A 265 13.71 -5.70 -10.91
C LEU A 265 13.07 -5.00 -12.11
N GLN A 266 12.96 -5.68 -13.25
CA GLN A 266 12.44 -5.09 -14.48
C GLN A 266 11.01 -4.58 -14.31
N ASP A 267 10.18 -5.32 -13.56
CA ASP A 267 8.78 -4.98 -13.35
C ASP A 267 8.63 -3.66 -12.56
N GLU A 268 9.46 -3.46 -11.54
CA GLU A 268 9.49 -2.23 -10.74
C GLU A 268 10.09 -1.06 -11.53
N VAL A 269 11.10 -1.31 -12.38
CA VAL A 269 11.67 -0.31 -13.28
C VAL A 269 10.66 0.14 -14.33
N ASP A 270 9.83 -0.76 -14.86
CA ASP A 270 8.80 -0.39 -15.84
C ASP A 270 7.79 0.59 -15.21
N ARG A 271 7.53 0.50 -13.90
CA ARG A 271 6.66 1.44 -13.15
C ARG A 271 7.30 2.81 -12.96
N LEU A 272 8.63 2.92 -12.98
CA LEU A 272 9.38 4.19 -12.92
C LEU A 272 9.27 5.02 -14.22
N TYR A 273 8.98 4.37 -15.35
CA TYR A 273 8.85 5.01 -16.67
C TYR A 273 7.42 5.40 -17.05
N VAL A 274 6.45 5.13 -16.18
CA VAL A 274 5.05 5.59 -16.36
C VAL A 274 4.90 7.08 -16.02
N PHE A 275 5.99 7.72 -15.59
CA PHE A 275 6.11 9.14 -15.22
C PHE A 275 6.97 9.94 -16.20
#